data_AF-A0A1S2PKT3-F1
#
_entry.id   AF-A0A1S2PKT3-F1
#
_cell.length_a   1.000
_cell.length_b   1.000
_cell.length_c   1.000
_cell.angle_alpha   90.00
_cell.angle_beta   90.00
_cell.angle_gamma   90.00
#
_symmetry.space_group_name_H-M   'P 1'
#
loop_
_entity.id
_entity.type
_entity.pdbx_description
1 polymer ?
#
loop_
_entity_poly.entity_id
_entity_poly.type
_entity_poly.pdbx_seq_one_letter_code
_entity_poly.pdbx_strand_id
1 'polypeptide(L)'
;MPAPRRAAAEPVLADAYADTVLSCLHRGGPAVLALAQVLAVVDEEETDDDLPARMLDAQPAAVAGRCGALETAGLLSGTRLWHPAARAAVLRSLAAPARRDLHRRAAVLLHADGAAATRIAPHLLAAAHDDLPWAVAVLRDAAGRHLAADRIHDARACLAAAPAACRDDGERAGLRARLAATAWLLDPSFGARHFEELATALRDGLLPGRHALDLARHLLWPGRFDEAALTVRRAAPMTGGPAADPPTGTEVRATRTLLSTRGLTLRVLADTEYGAERIALLTEAVAVLRAAGDSLQTADALAELARGHLRTGLATAARLAGRCGARPLAAALAAELEALAPHGRRPGERRGDGAAAVGPLSAAERRVAVLAADGHTNKEISHCLRGTVSTVEQHLTRVYRKLGVRARRDLASACARDAAQQMAAAPAPPRPARDRAIPADVSGSAV
;
A
#
# COMPACT_ATOMS: atom_id res chain seq x y z
N MET A 1 -30.99 8.77 -37.46
CA MET A 1 -29.59 9.15 -37.18
C MET A 1 -29.29 10.47 -37.88
N PRO A 2 -29.39 11.62 -37.19
CA PRO A 2 -28.90 12.87 -37.75
C PRO A 2 -27.38 12.95 -37.54
N ALA A 3 -26.67 13.37 -38.58
CA ALA A 3 -25.21 13.52 -38.63
C ALA A 3 -24.71 14.60 -37.64
N PRO A 4 -23.44 14.49 -37.16
CA PRO A 4 -22.86 15.47 -36.25
C PRO A 4 -22.68 16.82 -36.95
N ARG A 5 -23.24 17.89 -36.36
CA ARG A 5 -22.94 19.26 -36.75
C ARG A 5 -21.44 19.52 -36.50
N ARG A 6 -20.70 19.78 -37.57
CA ARG A 6 -19.30 20.25 -37.53
C ARG A 6 -19.19 21.53 -36.71
N ALA A 7 -18.43 21.46 -35.61
CA ALA A 7 -17.79 22.59 -34.97
C ALA A 7 -16.69 23.16 -35.88
N ALA A 8 -16.70 24.48 -36.14
CA ALA A 8 -15.55 25.31 -36.55
C ALA A 8 -15.92 26.77 -36.90
N ALA A 9 -16.74 27.45 -36.08
CA ALA A 9 -16.99 28.91 -36.21
C ALA A 9 -16.98 29.67 -34.87
N GLU A 10 -16.72 29.00 -33.75
CA GLU A 10 -16.87 29.56 -32.39
C GLU A 10 -15.71 30.41 -31.82
N PRO A 11 -14.44 30.34 -32.25
CA PRO A 11 -13.38 31.16 -31.62
C PRO A 11 -13.44 32.63 -32.05
N VAL A 12 -13.75 32.93 -33.31
CA VAL A 12 -13.75 34.31 -33.84
C VAL A 12 -14.88 35.16 -33.25
N LEU A 13 -16.05 34.55 -33.01
CA LEU A 13 -17.17 35.22 -32.34
C LEU A 13 -16.88 35.50 -30.86
N ALA A 14 -16.15 34.60 -30.19
CA ALA A 14 -15.75 34.80 -28.80
C ALA A 14 -14.74 35.96 -28.64
N ASP A 15 -13.81 36.11 -29.59
CA ASP A 15 -12.83 37.20 -29.57
C ASP A 15 -13.47 38.56 -29.92
N ALA A 16 -14.33 38.62 -30.94
CA ALA A 16 -15.06 39.85 -31.28
C ALA A 16 -16.00 40.30 -30.14
N TYR A 17 -16.67 39.35 -29.48
CA TYR A 17 -17.47 39.62 -28.30
C TYR A 17 -16.61 40.15 -27.14
N ALA A 18 -15.46 39.52 -26.87
CA ALA A 18 -14.53 39.95 -25.83
C ALA A 18 -14.04 41.40 -26.01
N ASP A 19 -13.66 41.78 -27.25
CA ASP A 19 -13.22 43.14 -27.57
C ASP A 19 -14.35 44.16 -27.42
N THR A 20 -15.56 43.77 -27.82
CA THR A 20 -16.75 44.63 -27.68
C THR A 20 -17.06 44.88 -26.22
N VAL A 21 -17.02 43.84 -25.37
CA VAL A 21 -17.23 43.98 -23.92
C VAL A 21 -16.17 44.90 -23.30
N LEU A 22 -14.89 44.73 -23.64
CA LEU A 22 -13.84 45.62 -23.13
C LEU A 22 -14.07 47.07 -23.57
N SER A 23 -14.42 47.31 -24.84
CA SER A 23 -14.74 48.65 -25.34
C SER A 23 -15.92 49.28 -24.59
N CYS A 24 -16.97 48.51 -24.31
CA CYS A 24 -18.10 48.97 -23.48
C CYS A 24 -17.66 49.32 -22.05
N LEU A 25 -16.83 48.48 -21.41
CA LEU A 25 -16.32 48.74 -20.06
C LEU A 25 -15.42 49.98 -20.00
N HIS A 26 -14.56 50.19 -21.00
CA HIS A 26 -13.74 51.39 -21.10
C HIS A 26 -14.58 52.67 -21.29
N ARG A 27 -15.66 52.59 -22.08
CA ARG A 27 -16.61 53.69 -22.29
C ARG A 27 -17.44 54.00 -21.04
N GLY A 28 -17.74 53.00 -20.22
CA GLY A 28 -18.40 53.17 -18.91
C GLY A 28 -17.55 53.88 -17.86
N GLY A 29 -16.28 54.17 -18.16
CA GLY A 29 -15.36 54.89 -17.29
C GLY A 29 -14.57 53.98 -16.33
N PRO A 30 -13.56 54.54 -15.65
CA PRO A 30 -12.59 53.77 -14.87
C PRO A 30 -13.22 53.00 -13.70
N ALA A 31 -14.28 53.55 -13.08
CA ALA A 31 -14.96 52.91 -11.96
C ALA A 31 -15.77 51.67 -12.38
N VAL A 32 -16.34 51.67 -13.59
CA VAL A 32 -17.07 50.53 -14.15
C VAL A 32 -16.10 49.42 -14.56
N LEU A 33 -14.99 49.78 -15.20
CA LEU A 33 -13.93 48.85 -15.53
C LEU A 33 -13.34 48.20 -14.26
N ALA A 34 -13.04 48.98 -13.22
CA ALA A 34 -12.53 48.47 -11.96
C ALA A 34 -13.50 47.50 -11.29
N LEU A 35 -14.81 47.78 -11.33
CA LEU A 35 -15.83 46.85 -10.84
C LEU A 35 -15.85 45.55 -11.64
N ALA A 36 -15.87 45.63 -12.98
CA ALA A 36 -15.83 44.43 -13.82
C ALA A 36 -14.57 43.58 -13.55
N GLN A 37 -13.42 44.21 -13.31
CA GLN A 37 -12.17 43.55 -12.92
C GLN A 37 -12.28 42.83 -11.58
N VAL A 38 -12.91 43.44 -10.58
CA VAL A 38 -13.17 42.82 -9.27
C VAL A 38 -14.13 41.63 -9.41
N LEU A 39 -15.26 41.81 -10.10
CA LEU A 39 -16.25 40.74 -10.31
C LEU A 39 -15.64 39.56 -11.10
N ALA A 40 -14.77 39.85 -12.08
CA ALA A 40 -14.02 38.83 -12.81
C ALA A 40 -13.05 38.05 -11.92
N VAL A 41 -12.50 38.67 -10.87
CA VAL A 41 -11.59 38.00 -9.92
C VAL A 41 -12.36 37.11 -8.94
N VAL A 42 -13.48 37.60 -8.39
CA VAL A 42 -14.26 36.90 -7.36
C VAL A 42 -15.03 35.71 -7.94
N ASP A 43 -15.78 35.85 -9.04
CA ASP A 43 -16.45 34.74 -9.77
C ASP A 43 -17.19 33.71 -8.87
N GLU A 44 -17.82 34.15 -7.77
CA GLU A 44 -18.52 33.28 -6.82
C GLU A 44 -20.03 33.28 -7.05
N GLU A 45 -20.68 32.14 -6.81
CA GLU A 45 -22.12 31.93 -7.02
C GLU A 45 -22.92 32.48 -5.82
N GLU A 46 -22.29 32.41 -4.64
CA GLU A 46 -22.73 32.98 -3.37
C GLU A 46 -21.78 34.13 -2.99
N THR A 47 -21.77 35.19 -3.79
CA THR A 47 -20.97 36.38 -3.44
C THR A 47 -21.68 37.13 -2.31
N ASP A 48 -20.95 37.47 -1.25
CA ASP A 48 -21.40 38.47 -0.28
C ASP A 48 -21.44 39.82 -1.01
N ASP A 49 -22.62 40.46 -1.10
CA ASP A 49 -22.86 41.64 -1.94
C ASP A 49 -21.92 42.81 -1.62
N ASP A 50 -21.36 42.84 -0.41
CA ASP A 50 -20.46 43.90 0.06
C ASP A 50 -18.98 43.68 -0.30
N LEU A 51 -18.57 42.46 -0.71
CA LEU A 51 -17.18 42.15 -1.01
C LEU A 51 -16.61 43.03 -2.15
N PRO A 52 -17.31 43.23 -3.30
CA PRO A 52 -16.81 44.10 -4.35
C PRO A 52 -16.68 45.57 -3.92
N ALA A 53 -17.56 46.04 -3.03
CA ALA A 53 -17.51 47.39 -2.49
C ALA A 53 -16.29 47.60 -1.58
N ARG A 54 -16.01 46.65 -0.69
CA ARG A 54 -14.82 46.65 0.16
C ARG A 54 -13.52 46.52 -0.64
N MET A 55 -13.49 45.73 -1.70
CA MET A 55 -12.31 45.59 -2.56
C MET A 55 -11.97 46.87 -3.34
N LEU A 56 -12.96 47.71 -3.62
CA LEU A 56 -12.81 48.99 -4.33
C LEU A 56 -12.72 50.20 -3.39
N ASP A 57 -12.77 50.00 -2.08
CA ASP A 57 -12.90 51.06 -1.07
C ASP A 57 -14.04 52.05 -1.41
N ALA A 58 -15.17 51.52 -1.89
CA ALA A 58 -16.31 52.28 -2.39
C ALA A 58 -17.58 52.06 -1.55
N GLN A 59 -18.51 53.02 -1.63
CA GLN A 59 -19.82 52.87 -0.98
C GLN A 59 -20.64 51.74 -1.63
N PRO A 60 -21.27 50.84 -0.84
CA PRO A 60 -22.06 49.72 -1.38
C PRO A 60 -23.13 50.16 -2.38
N ALA A 61 -23.85 51.25 -2.09
CA ALA A 61 -24.86 51.81 -2.99
C ALA A 61 -24.30 52.25 -4.36
N ALA A 62 -23.08 52.78 -4.39
CA ALA A 62 -22.43 53.18 -5.64
C ALA A 62 -21.99 51.96 -6.48
N VAL A 63 -21.60 50.87 -5.81
CA VAL A 63 -21.27 49.61 -6.50
C VAL A 63 -22.53 48.93 -7.01
N ALA A 64 -23.59 48.84 -6.21
CA ALA A 64 -24.88 48.31 -6.62
C ALA A 64 -25.45 49.04 -7.84
N GLY A 65 -25.38 50.38 -7.86
CA GLY A 65 -25.80 51.17 -9.02
C GLY A 65 -25.02 50.86 -10.30
N ARG A 66 -23.71 50.59 -10.19
CA ARG A 66 -22.87 50.19 -11.34
C ARG A 66 -23.15 48.75 -11.78
N CYS A 67 -23.40 47.83 -10.84
CA CYS A 67 -23.84 46.46 -11.16
C CYS A 67 -25.16 46.52 -11.95
N GLY A 68 -26.14 47.31 -11.50
CA GLY A 68 -27.41 47.48 -12.22
C GLY A 68 -27.24 48.04 -13.63
N ALA A 69 -26.30 48.97 -13.83
CA ALA A 69 -25.98 49.48 -15.17
C ALA A 69 -25.36 48.40 -16.08
N LEU A 70 -24.47 47.56 -15.54
CA LEU A 70 -23.86 46.45 -16.28
C LEU A 70 -24.86 45.31 -16.56
N GLU A 71 -25.78 45.04 -15.65
CA GLU A 71 -26.86 44.06 -15.82
C GLU A 71 -27.87 44.54 -16.89
N THR A 72 -28.25 45.82 -16.87
CA THR A 72 -29.08 46.44 -17.92
C THR A 72 -28.40 46.39 -19.29
N ALA A 73 -27.07 46.48 -19.32
CA ALA A 73 -26.26 46.32 -20.53
C ALA A 73 -26.08 44.85 -20.96
N GLY A 74 -26.61 43.88 -20.21
CA GLY A 74 -26.52 42.45 -20.49
C GLY A 74 -25.14 41.84 -20.25
N LEU A 75 -24.28 42.52 -19.48
CA LEU A 75 -22.91 42.07 -19.19
C LEU A 75 -22.82 41.22 -17.91
N LEU A 76 -23.80 41.36 -17.01
CA LEU A 76 -23.89 40.60 -15.77
C LEU A 76 -25.12 39.70 -15.71
N SER A 77 -25.03 38.64 -14.92
CA SER A 77 -26.15 37.88 -14.38
C SER A 77 -25.97 37.83 -12.87
N GLY A 78 -26.75 38.64 -12.14
CA GLY A 78 -26.47 38.93 -10.73
C GLY A 78 -25.10 39.58 -10.56
N THR A 79 -24.21 38.93 -9.82
CA THR A 79 -22.84 39.41 -9.54
C THR A 79 -21.77 38.84 -10.49
N ARG A 80 -22.16 38.03 -11.49
CA ARG A 80 -21.21 37.35 -12.39
C ARG A 80 -21.23 37.91 -13.79
N LEU A 81 -20.05 37.95 -14.43
CA LEU A 81 -19.95 38.20 -15.87
C LEU A 81 -20.59 37.04 -16.62
N TRP A 82 -21.60 37.35 -17.43
CA TRP A 82 -22.48 36.34 -18.01
C TRP A 82 -21.75 35.31 -18.88
N HIS A 83 -20.70 35.72 -19.59
CA HIS A 83 -19.97 34.85 -20.51
C HIS A 83 -18.51 34.63 -20.10
N PRO A 84 -18.01 33.37 -20.10
CA PRO A 84 -16.61 33.06 -19.75
C PRO A 84 -15.57 33.83 -20.59
N ALA A 85 -15.89 34.10 -21.87
CA ALA A 85 -15.00 34.89 -22.73
C ALA A 85 -14.90 36.36 -22.29
N ALA A 86 -15.99 36.98 -21.81
CA ALA A 86 -15.95 38.34 -21.26
C ALA A 86 -15.08 38.38 -19.99
N ARG A 87 -15.27 37.40 -19.10
CA ARG A 87 -14.44 37.26 -17.90
C ARG A 87 -12.96 37.10 -18.26
N ALA A 88 -12.64 36.22 -19.19
CA ALA A 88 -11.28 36.02 -19.66
C ALA A 88 -10.68 37.30 -20.27
N ALA A 89 -11.46 38.06 -21.04
CA ALA A 89 -11.03 39.34 -21.62
C ALA A 89 -10.71 40.39 -20.55
N VAL A 90 -11.58 40.53 -19.54
CA VAL A 90 -11.36 41.44 -18.41
C VAL A 90 -10.14 41.01 -17.58
N LEU A 91 -9.94 39.72 -17.35
CA LEU A 91 -8.74 39.23 -16.66
C LEU A 91 -7.46 39.41 -17.47
N ARG A 92 -7.53 39.40 -18.82
CA ARG A 92 -6.41 39.68 -19.71
C ARG A 92 -6.08 41.16 -19.82
N SER A 93 -7.05 42.06 -19.61
CA SER A 93 -6.80 43.51 -19.60
C SER A 93 -6.08 43.98 -18.34
N LEU A 94 -6.11 43.18 -17.26
CA LEU A 94 -5.34 43.41 -16.05
C LEU A 94 -3.86 43.02 -16.24
N ALA A 95 -2.96 43.94 -15.90
CA ALA A 95 -1.56 43.60 -15.73
C ALA A 95 -1.39 42.52 -14.63
N ALA A 96 -0.45 41.60 -14.81
CA ALA A 96 -0.24 40.48 -13.89
C ALA A 96 -0.05 40.90 -12.40
N PRO A 97 0.68 41.98 -12.07
CA PRO A 97 0.77 42.46 -10.68
C PRO A 97 -0.58 42.93 -10.13
N ALA A 98 -1.32 43.76 -10.87
CA ALA A 98 -2.62 44.26 -10.44
C ALA A 98 -3.65 43.13 -10.23
N ARG A 99 -3.61 42.10 -11.09
CA ARG A 99 -4.44 40.89 -10.92
C ARG A 99 -4.07 40.13 -9.63
N ARG A 100 -2.77 39.95 -9.35
CA ARG A 100 -2.31 39.31 -8.11
C ARG A 100 -2.75 40.10 -6.87
N ASP A 101 -2.67 41.42 -6.91
CA ASP A 101 -3.11 42.29 -5.80
C ASP A 101 -4.62 42.20 -5.54
N LEU A 102 -5.43 42.10 -6.60
CA LEU A 102 -6.87 41.87 -6.48
C LEU A 102 -7.18 40.51 -5.85
N HIS A 103 -6.53 39.42 -6.32
CA HIS A 103 -6.69 38.11 -5.68
C HIS A 103 -6.23 38.14 -4.21
N ARG A 104 -5.12 38.82 -3.90
CA ARG A 104 -4.64 38.97 -2.52
C ARG A 104 -5.66 39.70 -1.64
N ARG A 105 -6.22 40.82 -2.10
CA ARG A 105 -7.27 41.56 -1.38
C ARG A 105 -8.51 40.70 -1.14
N ALA A 106 -8.98 39.99 -2.15
CA ALA A 106 -10.10 39.07 -2.02
C ALA A 106 -9.82 38.01 -0.94
N ALA A 107 -8.64 37.37 -0.96
CA ALA A 107 -8.26 36.37 0.03
C ALA A 107 -8.25 36.92 1.46
N VAL A 108 -7.72 38.14 1.66
CA VAL A 108 -7.66 38.80 2.98
C VAL A 108 -9.06 39.10 3.52
N LEU A 109 -9.94 39.65 2.69
CA LEU A 109 -11.30 39.99 3.09
C LEU A 109 -12.11 38.72 3.40
N LEU A 110 -12.08 37.73 2.52
CA LEU A 110 -12.75 36.44 2.73
C LEU A 110 -12.27 35.72 3.99
N HIS A 111 -10.97 35.78 4.29
CA HIS A 111 -10.44 35.24 5.54
C HIS A 111 -10.94 36.01 6.77
N ALA A 112 -10.98 37.34 6.71
CA ALA A 112 -11.50 38.18 7.79
C ALA A 112 -12.98 37.89 8.09
N ASP A 113 -13.76 37.55 7.06
CA ASP A 113 -15.18 37.22 7.17
C ASP A 113 -15.41 35.74 7.58
N GLY A 114 -14.34 34.95 7.76
CA GLY A 114 -14.45 33.54 8.15
C GLY A 114 -14.97 32.63 7.03
N ALA A 115 -14.81 33.02 5.76
CA ALA A 115 -15.25 32.22 4.62
C ALA A 115 -14.58 30.83 4.60
N ALA A 116 -15.23 29.87 3.94
CA ALA A 116 -14.69 28.52 3.81
C ALA A 116 -13.33 28.52 3.10
N ALA A 117 -12.37 27.73 3.59
CA ALA A 117 -11.03 27.67 2.98
C ALA A 117 -11.02 27.33 1.48
N THR A 118 -12.00 26.55 0.98
CA THR A 118 -12.16 26.24 -0.45
C THR A 118 -12.53 27.46 -1.31
N ARG A 119 -13.11 28.51 -0.71
CA ARG A 119 -13.39 29.79 -1.36
C ARG A 119 -12.16 30.69 -1.37
N ILE A 120 -11.38 30.68 -0.29
CA ILE A 120 -10.16 31.49 -0.16
C ILE A 120 -9.01 30.93 -1.01
N ALA A 121 -8.90 29.60 -1.14
CA ALA A 121 -7.76 28.93 -1.77
C ALA A 121 -7.51 29.33 -3.24
N PRO A 122 -8.50 29.44 -4.15
CA PRO A 122 -8.29 29.92 -5.51
C PRO A 122 -7.64 31.30 -5.57
N HIS A 123 -7.98 32.19 -4.64
CA HIS A 123 -7.37 33.51 -4.54
C HIS A 123 -5.92 33.45 -4.05
N LEU A 124 -5.61 32.60 -3.08
CA LEU A 124 -4.23 32.38 -2.64
C LEU A 124 -3.36 31.77 -3.74
N LEU A 125 -3.89 30.84 -4.53
CA LEU A 125 -3.17 30.23 -5.65
C LEU A 125 -2.85 31.22 -6.78
N ALA A 126 -3.72 32.21 -6.97
CA ALA A 126 -3.55 33.25 -7.98
C ALA A 126 -2.76 34.48 -7.48
N ALA A 127 -2.45 34.55 -6.18
CA ALA A 127 -1.73 35.65 -5.53
C ALA A 127 -0.35 35.23 -5.01
N ALA A 128 0.53 36.20 -4.77
CA ALA A 128 1.70 36.00 -3.92
C ALA A 128 1.24 36.01 -2.45
N HIS A 129 1.48 34.91 -1.75
CA HIS A 129 0.93 34.66 -0.40
C HIS A 129 2.01 34.30 0.64
N ASP A 130 3.28 34.42 0.30
CA ASP A 130 4.43 34.00 1.13
C ASP A 130 4.52 34.74 2.47
N ASP A 131 3.94 35.93 2.55
CA ASP A 131 3.94 36.80 3.72
C ASP A 131 2.65 36.73 4.55
N LEU A 132 1.65 35.94 4.11
CA LEU A 132 0.39 35.75 4.83
C LEU A 132 0.51 34.57 5.83
N PRO A 133 0.52 34.82 7.15
CA PRO A 133 0.80 33.77 8.14
C PRO A 133 -0.27 32.68 8.22
N TRP A 134 -1.50 32.98 7.81
CA TRP A 134 -2.64 32.05 7.81
C TRP A 134 -2.80 31.28 6.50
N ALA A 135 -2.05 31.63 5.44
CA ALA A 135 -2.24 31.03 4.11
C ALA A 135 -1.99 29.52 4.11
N VAL A 136 -0.96 29.05 4.82
CA VAL A 136 -0.63 27.62 4.92
C VAL A 136 -1.78 26.83 5.55
N ALA A 137 -2.40 27.36 6.61
CA ALA A 137 -3.52 26.71 7.29
C ALA A 137 -4.75 26.60 6.37
N VAL A 138 -5.08 27.69 5.65
CA VAL A 138 -6.18 27.72 4.68
C VAL A 138 -5.94 26.74 3.53
N LEU A 139 -4.75 26.75 2.90
CA LEU A 139 -4.44 25.83 1.80
C LEU A 139 -4.46 24.37 2.25
N ARG A 140 -4.00 24.08 3.47
CA ARG A 140 -4.03 22.73 4.06
C ARG A 140 -5.45 22.21 4.27
N ASP A 141 -6.32 23.07 4.80
CA ASP A 141 -7.71 22.77 5.09
C ASP A 141 -8.52 22.63 3.79
N ALA A 142 -8.34 23.56 2.84
CA ALA A 142 -8.91 23.48 1.50
C ALA A 142 -8.51 22.17 0.80
N ALA A 143 -7.22 21.80 0.83
CA ALA A 143 -6.76 20.53 0.28
C ALA A 143 -7.46 19.32 0.93
N GLY A 144 -7.68 19.36 2.26
CA GLY A 144 -8.43 18.33 2.96
C GLY A 144 -9.87 18.20 2.45
N ARG A 145 -10.58 19.32 2.28
CA ARG A 145 -11.95 19.34 1.74
C ARG A 145 -12.01 18.92 0.27
N HIS A 146 -11.03 19.31 -0.54
CA HIS A 146 -10.96 18.87 -1.94
C HIS A 146 -10.73 17.36 -2.04
N LEU A 147 -9.84 16.79 -1.22
CA LEU A 147 -9.64 15.33 -1.15
C LEU A 147 -10.90 14.59 -0.70
N ALA A 148 -11.62 15.10 0.30
CA ALA A 148 -12.88 14.52 0.75
C ALA A 148 -13.97 14.55 -0.33
N ALA A 149 -13.90 15.51 -1.26
CA ALA A 149 -14.80 15.66 -2.40
C ALA A 149 -14.24 15.04 -3.70
N ASP A 150 -13.18 14.22 -3.64
CA ASP A 150 -12.51 13.59 -4.78
C ASP A 150 -11.98 14.57 -5.86
N ARG A 151 -11.76 15.83 -5.48
CA ARG A 151 -11.18 16.87 -6.34
C ARG A 151 -9.66 16.88 -6.23
N ILE A 152 -9.04 15.81 -6.73
CA ILE A 152 -7.60 15.53 -6.54
C ILE A 152 -6.72 16.64 -7.15
N HIS A 153 -7.09 17.20 -8.31
CA HIS A 153 -6.32 18.26 -8.96
C HIS A 153 -6.28 19.56 -8.14
N ASP A 154 -7.40 19.96 -7.55
CA ASP A 154 -7.49 21.17 -6.71
C ASP A 154 -6.73 20.99 -5.40
N ALA A 155 -6.85 19.80 -4.78
CA ALA A 155 -6.08 19.45 -3.59
C ALA A 155 -4.56 19.53 -3.86
N ARG A 156 -4.12 18.99 -5.00
CA ARG A 156 -2.72 19.04 -5.43
C ARG A 156 -2.24 20.47 -5.62
N ALA A 157 -3.05 21.34 -6.25
CA ALA A 157 -2.69 22.74 -6.44
C ALA A 157 -2.49 23.46 -5.10
N CYS A 158 -3.41 23.25 -4.14
CA CYS A 158 -3.30 23.80 -2.79
C CYS A 158 -2.03 23.32 -2.06
N LEU A 159 -1.75 22.02 -2.10
CA LEU A 159 -0.58 21.42 -1.45
C LEU A 159 0.74 21.80 -2.11
N ALA A 160 0.75 22.08 -3.41
CA ALA A 160 1.94 22.53 -4.13
C ALA A 160 2.31 23.98 -3.79
N ALA A 161 1.31 24.83 -3.51
CA ALA A 161 1.53 26.23 -3.15
C ALA A 161 1.92 26.42 -1.67
N ALA A 162 1.32 25.65 -0.76
CA ALA A 162 1.49 25.82 0.69
C ALA A 162 2.95 25.85 1.22
N PRO A 163 3.91 25.08 0.68
CA PRO A 163 5.30 25.12 1.15
C PRO A 163 6.00 26.47 1.02
N ALA A 164 5.58 27.34 0.09
CA ALA A 164 6.22 28.64 -0.16
C ALA A 164 6.00 29.63 1.01
N ALA A 165 4.82 29.58 1.64
CA ALA A 165 4.49 30.39 2.82
C ALA A 165 4.89 29.73 4.16
N CYS A 166 5.44 28.51 4.14
CA CYS A 166 5.75 27.74 5.33
C CYS A 166 7.17 28.02 5.85
N ARG A 167 7.29 28.51 7.09
CA ARG A 167 8.58 28.82 7.73
C ARG A 167 9.18 27.64 8.50
N ASP A 168 8.35 26.73 8.99
CA ASP A 168 8.77 25.56 9.76
C ASP A 168 9.17 24.40 8.83
N ASP A 169 10.37 23.87 9.01
CA ASP A 169 10.90 22.82 8.12
C ASP A 169 10.16 21.47 8.26
N GLY A 170 9.64 21.16 9.46
CA GLY A 170 8.86 19.95 9.71
C GLY A 170 7.47 20.01 9.09
N GLU A 171 6.80 21.15 9.22
CA GLU A 171 5.51 21.45 8.58
C GLU A 171 5.66 21.43 7.05
N ARG A 172 6.75 22.01 6.52
CA ARG A 172 7.07 21.98 5.09
C ARG A 172 7.27 20.55 4.59
N ALA A 173 8.02 19.73 5.32
CA ALA A 173 8.19 18.31 5.00
C ALA A 173 6.85 17.55 5.01
N GLY A 174 6.00 17.82 6.01
CA GLY A 174 4.67 17.23 6.11
C GLY A 174 3.72 17.62 4.97
N LEU A 175 3.79 18.86 4.47
CA LEU A 175 3.03 19.32 3.30
C LEU A 175 3.52 18.65 2.01
N ARG A 176 4.84 18.54 1.83
CA ARG A 176 5.44 17.84 0.69
C ARG A 176 5.08 16.36 0.67
N ALA A 177 5.02 15.70 1.83
CA ALA A 177 4.56 14.31 1.91
C ALA A 177 3.11 14.14 1.46
N ARG A 178 2.22 15.04 1.90
CA ARG A 178 0.82 15.06 1.42
C ARG A 178 0.71 15.34 -0.07
N LEU A 179 1.54 16.25 -0.59
CA LEU A 179 1.62 16.52 -2.04
C LEU A 179 2.03 15.27 -2.80
N ALA A 180 3.06 14.56 -2.35
CA ALA A 180 3.53 13.32 -2.96
C ALA A 180 2.43 12.24 -2.96
N ALA A 181 1.76 12.03 -1.83
CA ALA A 181 0.65 11.08 -1.72
C ALA A 181 -0.54 11.46 -2.62
N THR A 182 -0.89 12.74 -2.69
CA THR A 182 -1.99 13.23 -3.55
C THR A 182 -1.62 13.08 -5.03
N ALA A 183 -0.37 13.36 -5.39
CA ALA A 183 0.07 13.23 -6.77
C ALA A 183 0.20 11.77 -7.21
N TRP A 184 0.55 10.86 -6.29
CA TRP A 184 0.56 9.42 -6.54
C TRP A 184 -0.80 8.87 -6.99
N LEU A 185 -1.91 9.43 -6.48
CA LEU A 185 -3.27 9.04 -6.89
C LEU A 185 -3.55 9.34 -8.38
N LEU A 186 -2.89 10.35 -8.95
CA LEU A 186 -3.04 10.72 -10.35
C LEU A 186 -2.02 10.00 -11.24
N ASP A 187 -0.75 10.02 -10.83
CA ASP A 187 0.37 9.41 -11.53
C ASP A 187 1.41 8.92 -10.51
N PRO A 188 1.56 7.58 -10.35
CA PRO A 188 2.59 6.99 -9.51
C PRO A 188 4.00 7.52 -9.81
N SER A 189 4.34 7.73 -11.08
CA SER A 189 5.66 8.21 -11.49
C SER A 189 5.94 9.62 -10.97
N PHE A 190 4.91 10.45 -10.92
CA PHE A 190 5.00 11.81 -10.42
C PHE A 190 5.13 11.88 -8.90
N GLY A 191 4.53 10.95 -8.16
CA GLY A 191 4.78 10.83 -6.71
C GLY A 191 6.23 10.42 -6.42
N ALA A 192 6.82 9.57 -7.29
CA ALA A 192 8.18 9.05 -7.09
C ALA A 192 9.29 10.12 -7.10
N ARG A 193 9.09 11.24 -7.81
CA ARG A 193 10.06 12.35 -7.84
C ARG A 193 10.28 13.01 -6.48
N HIS A 194 9.35 12.82 -5.53
CA HIS A 194 9.45 13.37 -4.19
C HIS A 194 10.13 12.40 -3.19
N PHE A 195 10.45 11.17 -3.59
CA PHE A 195 10.94 10.15 -2.66
C PHE A 195 12.29 10.50 -2.03
N GLU A 196 13.25 11.03 -2.81
CA GLU A 196 14.58 11.37 -2.29
C GLU A 196 14.51 12.52 -1.28
N GLU A 197 13.70 13.52 -1.56
CA GLU A 197 13.44 14.64 -0.67
C GLU A 197 12.80 14.18 0.64
N LEU A 198 11.77 13.32 0.56
CA LEU A 198 11.10 12.76 1.74
C LEU A 198 12.00 11.81 2.54
N ALA A 199 12.85 11.03 1.87
CA ALA A 199 13.83 10.17 2.52
C ALA A 199 14.89 10.99 3.27
N THR A 200 15.26 12.17 2.76
CA THR A 200 16.16 13.11 3.44
C THR A 200 15.47 13.72 4.66
N ALA A 201 14.25 14.24 4.52
CA ALA A 201 13.48 14.76 5.64
C ALA A 201 13.24 13.71 6.75
N LEU A 202 13.07 12.43 6.39
CA LEU A 202 12.98 11.34 7.35
C LEU A 202 14.30 11.07 8.08
N ARG A 203 15.44 11.13 7.37
CA ARG A 203 16.77 10.98 7.98
C ARG A 203 17.05 12.11 8.99
N ASP A 204 16.58 13.31 8.67
CA ASP A 204 16.76 14.51 9.50
C ASP A 204 15.74 14.60 10.66
N GLY A 205 14.82 13.63 10.76
CA GLY A 205 13.79 13.59 11.82
C GLY A 205 12.66 14.62 11.65
N LEU A 206 12.57 15.26 10.48
CA LEU A 206 11.57 16.29 10.17
C LEU A 206 10.24 15.72 9.68
N LEU A 207 10.22 14.46 9.23
CA LEU A 207 9.03 13.82 8.66
C LEU A 207 8.18 13.11 9.73
N PRO A 208 6.91 13.51 9.96
CA PRO A 208 6.01 12.81 10.88
C PRO A 208 5.82 11.33 10.55
N GLY A 209 5.66 10.48 11.58
CA GLY A 209 5.58 9.02 11.42
C GLY A 209 4.51 8.53 10.45
N ARG A 210 3.32 9.16 10.43
CA ARG A 210 2.25 8.86 9.46
C ARG A 210 2.70 8.98 8.00
N HIS A 211 3.46 10.04 7.70
CA HIS A 211 3.94 10.34 6.35
C HIS A 211 5.09 9.43 5.94
N ALA A 212 5.86 8.96 6.91
CA ALA A 212 6.89 7.95 6.67
C ALA A 212 6.29 6.60 6.26
N LEU A 213 5.15 6.19 6.83
CA LEU A 213 4.46 4.95 6.43
C LEU A 213 3.91 5.03 5.01
N ASP A 214 3.32 6.17 4.64
CA ASP A 214 2.92 6.41 3.26
C ASP A 214 4.13 6.31 2.33
N LEU A 215 5.24 6.99 2.63
CA LEU A 215 6.47 6.87 1.84
C LEU A 215 6.91 5.40 1.67
N ALA A 216 6.91 4.62 2.76
CA ALA A 216 7.28 3.20 2.70
C ALA A 216 6.37 2.44 1.73
N ARG A 217 5.06 2.66 1.78
CA ARG A 217 4.08 2.00 0.91
C ARG A 217 4.25 2.42 -0.56
N HIS A 218 4.54 3.68 -0.82
CA HIS A 218 4.84 4.17 -2.17
C HIS A 218 6.15 3.59 -2.72
N LEU A 219 7.17 3.35 -1.87
CA LEU A 219 8.44 2.71 -2.26
C LEU A 219 8.32 1.22 -2.58
N LEU A 220 7.31 0.53 -2.02
CA LEU A 220 7.05 -0.88 -2.35
C LEU A 220 6.65 -1.07 -3.81
N TRP A 221 5.91 -0.12 -4.39
CA TRP A 221 5.40 -0.21 -5.76
C TRP A 221 6.49 -0.29 -6.84
N PRO A 222 7.50 0.61 -6.88
CA PRO A 222 8.62 0.49 -7.82
C PRO A 222 9.61 -0.62 -7.44
N GLY A 223 9.37 -1.37 -6.36
CA GLY A 223 10.25 -2.44 -5.89
C GLY A 223 11.47 -1.97 -5.09
N ARG A 224 11.44 -0.75 -4.52
CA ARG A 224 12.52 -0.22 -3.65
C ARG A 224 12.37 -0.77 -2.23
N PHE A 225 12.42 -2.09 -2.08
CA PHE A 225 12.09 -2.80 -0.85
C PHE A 225 13.05 -2.48 0.31
N ASP A 226 14.35 -2.34 0.05
CA ASP A 226 15.33 -1.98 1.07
C ASP A 226 15.04 -0.60 1.66
N GLU A 227 14.66 0.37 0.82
CA GLU A 227 14.33 1.72 1.26
C GLU A 227 12.99 1.76 2.01
N ALA A 228 12.00 1.01 1.53
CA ALA A 228 10.73 0.84 2.25
C ALA A 228 10.96 0.23 3.64
N ALA A 229 11.79 -0.82 3.71
CA ALA A 229 12.21 -1.48 4.95
C ALA A 229 12.91 -0.52 5.92
N LEU A 230 13.88 0.27 5.42
CA LEU A 230 14.56 1.30 6.20
C LEU A 230 13.61 2.38 6.70
N THR A 231 12.64 2.78 5.87
CA THR A 231 11.63 3.78 6.18
C THR A 231 10.73 3.32 7.33
N VAL A 232 10.20 2.08 7.26
CA VAL A 232 9.39 1.49 8.34
C VAL A 232 10.17 1.39 9.64
N ARG A 233 11.44 0.98 9.59
CA ARG A 233 12.30 0.89 10.79
C ARG A 233 12.51 2.24 11.46
N ARG A 234 12.70 3.31 10.68
CA ARG A 234 12.84 4.68 11.20
C ARG A 234 11.53 5.25 11.73
N ALA A 235 10.41 4.90 11.12
CA ALA A 235 9.08 5.33 11.56
C ALA A 235 8.61 4.63 12.84
N ALA A 236 9.06 3.39 13.10
CA ALA A 236 8.63 2.55 14.22
C ALA A 236 8.62 3.26 15.60
N PRO A 237 9.67 3.98 16.05
CA PRO A 237 9.63 4.71 17.32
C PRO A 237 8.63 5.87 17.32
N MET A 238 8.32 6.46 16.16
CA MET A 238 7.40 7.59 16.01
C MET A 238 5.93 7.14 16.03
N THR A 239 5.65 5.89 15.68
CA THR A 239 4.30 5.34 15.51
C THR A 239 3.87 4.39 16.64
N GLY A 240 4.77 4.11 17.60
CA GLY A 240 4.61 3.03 18.59
C GLY A 240 4.29 3.46 20.03
N GLY A 241 3.96 4.73 20.28
CA GLY A 241 3.62 5.22 21.62
C GLY A 241 2.17 4.92 22.06
N PRO A 242 1.85 5.01 23.37
CA PRO A 242 0.49 4.86 23.91
C PRO A 242 -0.51 5.92 23.39
N ALA A 243 -0.04 6.92 22.66
CA ALA A 243 -0.83 7.97 21.99
C ALA A 243 -0.96 7.75 20.46
N ALA A 244 -0.59 6.57 19.93
CA ALA A 244 -0.70 6.30 18.50
C ALA A 244 -2.18 6.15 18.08
N ASP A 245 -2.60 6.95 17.10
CA ASP A 245 -3.95 6.89 16.54
C ASP A 245 -4.24 5.47 15.98
N PRO A 246 -5.43 4.90 16.24
CA PRO A 246 -5.86 3.60 15.70
C PRO A 246 -5.63 3.40 14.18
N PRO A 247 -5.89 4.40 13.30
CA PRO A 247 -5.60 4.28 11.86
C PRO A 247 -4.11 4.12 11.55
N THR A 248 -3.22 4.81 12.29
CA THR A 248 -1.76 4.65 12.12
C THR A 248 -1.32 3.23 12.47
N GLY A 249 -1.90 2.63 13.50
CA GLY A 249 -1.63 1.23 13.85
C GLY A 249 -2.05 0.22 12.77
N THR A 250 -3.17 0.46 12.08
CA THR A 250 -3.60 -0.38 10.95
C THR A 250 -2.68 -0.24 9.73
N GLU A 251 -2.23 0.97 9.42
CA GLU A 251 -1.32 1.23 8.30
C GLU A 251 0.07 0.61 8.52
N VAL A 252 0.58 0.68 9.74
CA VAL A 252 1.83 -0.01 10.13
C VAL A 252 1.71 -1.51 9.88
N ARG A 253 0.61 -2.13 10.34
CA ARG A 253 0.39 -3.58 10.15
C ARG A 253 0.27 -3.93 8.67
N ALA A 254 -0.50 -3.18 7.89
CA ALA A 254 -0.64 -3.41 6.46
C ALA A 254 0.71 -3.35 5.73
N THR A 255 1.51 -2.31 6.03
CA THR A 255 2.84 -2.12 5.42
C THR A 255 3.80 -3.25 5.80
N ARG A 256 3.79 -3.68 7.08
CA ARG A 256 4.58 -4.84 7.54
C ARG A 256 4.16 -6.14 6.85
N THR A 257 2.87 -6.38 6.68
CA THR A 257 2.38 -7.59 5.97
C THR A 257 2.85 -7.61 4.51
N LEU A 258 2.82 -6.48 3.81
CA LEU A 258 3.34 -6.38 2.44
C LEU A 258 4.85 -6.67 2.38
N LEU A 259 5.63 -6.11 3.30
CA LEU A 259 7.06 -6.41 3.43
C LEU A 259 7.30 -7.90 3.73
N SER A 260 6.57 -8.49 4.69
CA SER A 260 6.65 -9.92 5.01
C SER A 260 6.40 -10.79 3.78
N THR A 261 5.40 -10.41 2.96
CA THR A 261 5.05 -11.15 1.74
C THR A 261 6.19 -11.11 0.73
N ARG A 262 6.83 -9.95 0.52
CA ARG A 262 8.03 -9.85 -0.32
C ARG A 262 9.19 -10.69 0.21
N GLY A 263 9.45 -10.66 1.51
CA GLY A 263 10.50 -11.46 2.11
C GLY A 263 10.29 -12.97 1.93
N LEU A 264 9.04 -13.42 2.02
CA LEU A 264 8.67 -14.81 1.73
C LEU A 264 8.85 -15.16 0.25
N THR A 265 8.43 -14.29 -0.68
CA THR A 265 8.59 -14.56 -2.12
C THR A 265 10.05 -14.58 -2.55
N LEU A 266 10.91 -13.73 -1.97
CA LEU A 266 12.35 -13.78 -2.20
C LEU A 266 12.98 -15.11 -1.78
N ARG A 267 12.51 -15.71 -0.67
CA ARG A 267 12.99 -17.04 -0.25
C ARG A 267 12.55 -18.14 -1.21
N VAL A 268 11.31 -18.09 -1.69
CA VAL A 268 10.82 -19.04 -2.70
C VAL A 268 11.61 -18.88 -4.01
N LEU A 269 11.92 -17.65 -4.42
CA LEU A 269 12.78 -17.40 -5.59
C LEU A 269 14.21 -17.88 -5.35
N ALA A 270 14.75 -17.71 -4.14
CA ALA A 270 16.08 -18.23 -3.80
C ALA A 270 16.17 -19.76 -3.87
N ASP A 271 15.04 -20.49 -3.82
CA ASP A 271 15.00 -21.94 -4.03
C ASP A 271 15.14 -22.33 -5.51
N THR A 272 14.97 -21.39 -6.46
CA THR A 272 15.24 -21.62 -7.89
C THR A 272 16.67 -21.29 -8.30
N GLU A 273 17.40 -20.54 -7.48
CA GLU A 273 18.76 -20.08 -7.77
C GLU A 273 19.86 -20.85 -7.04
N TYR A 274 21.10 -20.68 -7.49
CA TYR A 274 22.28 -21.30 -6.89
C TYR A 274 23.42 -20.29 -6.66
N GLY A 275 24.37 -20.65 -5.80
CA GLY A 275 25.59 -19.88 -5.60
C GLY A 275 25.35 -18.45 -5.12
N ALA A 276 25.97 -17.48 -5.81
CA ALA A 276 25.97 -16.07 -5.42
C ALA A 276 24.58 -15.43 -5.51
N GLU A 277 23.79 -15.76 -6.54
CA GLU A 277 22.45 -15.20 -6.75
C GLU A 277 21.48 -15.64 -5.65
N ARG A 278 21.53 -16.92 -5.25
CA ARG A 278 20.79 -17.43 -4.09
C ARG A 278 21.15 -16.69 -2.80
N ILE A 279 22.45 -16.43 -2.57
CA ILE A 279 22.93 -15.70 -1.39
C ILE A 279 22.42 -14.25 -1.40
N ALA A 280 22.44 -13.58 -2.57
CA ALA A 280 21.94 -12.22 -2.71
C ALA A 280 20.44 -12.13 -2.39
N LEU A 281 19.62 -13.02 -2.97
CA LEU A 281 18.17 -13.07 -2.71
C LEU A 281 17.84 -13.33 -1.24
N LEU A 282 18.54 -14.26 -0.58
CA LEU A 282 18.34 -14.54 0.85
C LEU A 282 18.81 -13.39 1.74
N THR A 283 19.85 -12.67 1.34
CA THR A 283 20.31 -11.47 2.05
C THR A 283 19.25 -10.37 2.00
N GLU A 284 18.68 -10.10 0.83
CA GLU A 284 17.54 -9.18 0.66
C GLU A 284 16.33 -9.64 1.49
N ALA A 285 16.00 -10.93 1.44
CA ALA A 285 14.89 -11.50 2.21
C ALA A 285 15.05 -11.25 3.72
N VAL A 286 16.24 -11.47 4.28
CA VAL A 286 16.55 -11.18 5.69
C VAL A 286 16.35 -9.70 6.03
N ALA A 287 16.81 -8.80 5.15
CA ALA A 287 16.67 -7.35 5.37
C ALA A 287 15.20 -6.93 5.41
N VAL A 288 14.41 -7.38 4.44
CA VAL A 288 12.98 -7.08 4.32
C VAL A 288 12.16 -7.67 5.48
N LEU A 289 12.39 -8.94 5.84
CA LEU A 289 11.67 -9.62 6.93
C LEU A 289 11.97 -9.00 8.30
N ARG A 290 13.22 -8.55 8.53
CA ARG A 290 13.58 -7.81 9.75
C ARG A 290 12.82 -6.50 9.87
N ALA A 291 12.69 -5.75 8.78
CA ALA A 291 11.95 -4.50 8.77
C ALA A 291 10.44 -4.70 8.92
N ALA A 292 9.90 -5.81 8.40
CA ALA A 292 8.53 -6.22 8.65
C ALA A 292 8.28 -6.57 10.13
N GLY A 293 9.33 -6.88 10.90
CA GLY A 293 9.21 -7.36 12.28
C GLY A 293 8.81 -8.85 12.36
N ASP A 294 8.98 -9.60 11.28
CA ASP A 294 8.63 -11.02 11.21
C ASP A 294 9.80 -11.89 11.69
N SER A 295 9.88 -12.09 13.00
CA SER A 295 10.99 -12.76 13.66
C SER A 295 11.15 -14.22 13.22
N LEU A 296 10.04 -14.95 13.05
CA LEU A 296 10.05 -16.35 12.63
C LEU A 296 10.61 -16.48 11.22
N GLN A 297 10.07 -15.72 10.27
CA GLN A 297 10.53 -15.80 8.88
C GLN A 297 11.95 -15.25 8.73
N THR A 298 12.33 -14.25 9.52
CA THR A 298 13.71 -13.77 9.60
C THR A 298 14.68 -14.87 10.04
N ALA A 299 14.33 -15.63 11.10
CA ALA A 299 15.16 -16.72 11.60
C ALA A 299 15.32 -17.83 10.54
N ASP A 300 14.25 -18.15 9.82
CA ASP A 300 14.31 -19.13 8.73
C ASP A 300 15.18 -18.67 7.56
N ALA A 301 15.04 -17.41 7.13
CA ALA A 301 15.85 -16.82 6.07
C ALA A 301 17.34 -16.81 6.44
N LEU A 302 17.66 -16.48 7.69
CA LEU A 302 19.04 -16.53 8.21
C LEU A 302 19.60 -17.94 8.20
N ALA A 303 18.81 -18.94 8.60
CA ALA A 303 19.25 -20.34 8.56
C ALA A 303 19.51 -20.82 7.12
N GLU A 304 18.67 -20.43 6.17
CA GLU A 304 18.85 -20.71 4.73
C GLU A 304 20.07 -20.01 4.13
N LEU A 305 20.32 -18.76 4.54
CA LEU A 305 21.49 -17.96 4.13
C LEU A 305 22.79 -18.58 4.67
N ALA A 306 22.81 -18.95 5.96
CA ALA A 306 23.97 -19.61 6.60
C ALA A 306 24.31 -20.93 5.89
N ARG A 307 23.31 -21.76 5.59
CA ARG A 307 23.50 -22.99 4.78
C ARG A 307 24.03 -22.67 3.38
N GLY A 308 23.55 -21.59 2.75
CA GLY A 308 24.04 -21.13 1.46
C GLY A 308 25.54 -20.80 1.48
N HIS A 309 25.98 -19.99 2.45
CA HIS A 309 27.40 -19.68 2.64
C HIS A 309 28.25 -20.93 2.92
N LEU A 310 27.79 -21.82 3.79
CA LEU A 310 28.49 -23.06 4.12
C LEU A 310 28.67 -23.93 2.87
N ARG A 311 27.62 -24.12 2.06
CA ARG A 311 27.70 -24.88 0.80
C ARG A 311 28.73 -24.27 -0.16
N THR A 312 28.75 -22.95 -0.33
CA THR A 312 29.71 -22.25 -1.19
C THR A 312 31.15 -22.41 -0.69
N GLY A 313 31.35 -22.32 0.64
CA GLY A 313 32.64 -22.55 1.28
C GLY A 313 33.14 -23.98 1.09
N LEU A 314 32.29 -24.97 1.37
CA LEU A 314 32.60 -26.40 1.21
C LEU A 314 32.90 -26.76 -0.25
N ALA A 315 32.11 -26.27 -1.21
CA ALA A 315 32.37 -26.50 -2.63
C ALA A 315 33.73 -25.91 -3.07
N THR A 316 34.08 -24.73 -2.56
CA THR A 316 35.38 -24.10 -2.84
C THR A 316 36.52 -24.91 -2.24
N ALA A 317 36.39 -25.33 -0.99
CA ALA A 317 37.37 -26.17 -0.30
C ALA A 317 37.56 -27.53 -0.97
N ALA A 318 36.47 -28.20 -1.38
CA ALA A 318 36.51 -29.49 -2.06
C ALA A 318 37.26 -29.40 -3.40
N ARG A 319 37.01 -28.34 -4.18
CA ARG A 319 37.71 -28.09 -5.45
C ARG A 319 39.20 -27.87 -5.24
N LEU A 320 39.59 -27.13 -4.19
CA LEU A 320 41.01 -26.93 -3.85
C LEU A 320 41.67 -28.25 -3.40
N ALA A 321 41.02 -29.01 -2.52
CA ALA A 321 41.51 -30.32 -2.07
C ALA A 321 41.71 -31.29 -3.24
N GLY A 322 40.78 -31.30 -4.20
CA GLY A 322 40.90 -32.07 -5.44
C GLY A 322 42.11 -31.66 -6.29
N ARG A 323 42.31 -30.35 -6.50
CA ARG A 323 43.49 -29.82 -7.21
C ARG A 323 44.82 -30.16 -6.52
N CYS A 324 44.82 -30.20 -5.19
CA CYS A 324 45.99 -30.55 -4.39
C CYS A 324 46.21 -32.07 -4.26
N GLY A 325 45.33 -32.91 -4.83
CA GLY A 325 45.44 -34.37 -4.74
C GLY A 325 45.05 -34.97 -3.38
N ALA A 326 44.51 -34.17 -2.46
CA ALA A 326 44.08 -34.61 -1.12
C ALA A 326 42.73 -35.36 -1.20
N ARG A 327 42.75 -36.57 -1.79
CA ARG A 327 41.53 -37.36 -2.08
C ARG A 327 40.64 -37.65 -0.87
N PRO A 328 41.15 -38.02 0.32
CA PRO A 328 40.30 -38.26 1.49
C PRO A 328 39.56 -37.00 1.95
N LEU A 329 40.24 -35.85 1.91
CA LEU A 329 39.66 -34.55 2.28
C LEU A 329 38.61 -34.10 1.26
N ALA A 330 38.89 -34.27 -0.04
CA ALA A 330 37.93 -33.95 -1.10
C ALA A 330 36.66 -34.81 -0.98
N ALA A 331 36.78 -36.10 -0.66
CA ALA A 331 35.65 -37.00 -0.44
C ALA A 331 34.82 -36.62 0.80
N ALA A 332 35.49 -36.28 1.92
CA ALA A 332 34.80 -35.83 3.13
C ALA A 332 33.99 -34.54 2.90
N LEU A 333 34.60 -33.54 2.26
CA LEU A 333 33.93 -32.26 1.94
C LEU A 333 32.77 -32.43 0.95
N ALA A 334 32.88 -33.37 -0.01
CA ALA A 334 31.79 -33.71 -0.92
C ALA A 334 30.62 -34.37 -0.18
N ALA A 335 30.89 -35.28 0.76
CA ALA A 335 29.86 -35.92 1.59
C ALA A 335 29.13 -34.89 2.48
N GLU A 336 29.85 -33.93 3.06
CA GLU A 336 29.22 -32.83 3.80
C GLU A 336 28.33 -31.93 2.90
N LEU A 337 28.77 -31.65 1.68
CA LEU A 337 28.00 -30.88 0.71
C LEU A 337 26.70 -31.61 0.29
N GLU A 338 26.76 -32.94 0.16
CA GLU A 338 25.63 -33.81 -0.14
C GLU A 338 24.65 -33.88 1.04
N ALA A 339 25.14 -34.00 2.27
CA ALA A 339 24.30 -33.93 3.48
C ALA A 339 23.58 -32.58 3.62
N LEU A 340 24.18 -31.51 3.10
CA LEU A 340 23.60 -30.16 3.04
C LEU A 340 22.75 -29.90 1.79
N ALA A 341 22.53 -30.89 0.92
CA ALA A 341 21.62 -30.75 -0.21
C ALA A 341 20.21 -30.38 0.27
N PRO A 342 19.51 -29.46 -0.42
CA PRO A 342 18.16 -29.11 -0.05
C PRO A 342 17.30 -30.38 -0.09
N HIS A 343 16.86 -30.83 1.07
CA HIS A 343 15.68 -31.68 1.14
C HIS A 343 14.55 -30.75 0.71
N GLY A 344 14.15 -30.81 -0.56
CA GLY A 344 13.21 -29.86 -1.16
C GLY A 344 12.04 -29.61 -0.22
N ARG A 345 11.98 -28.41 0.37
CA ARG A 345 10.81 -27.97 1.12
C ARG A 345 9.70 -27.80 0.12
N ARG A 346 8.80 -28.78 0.03
CA ARG A 346 7.55 -28.59 -0.69
C ARG A 346 6.66 -27.64 0.14
N PRO A 347 5.99 -26.67 -0.49
CA PRO A 347 4.97 -25.88 0.19
C PRO A 347 3.86 -26.82 0.67
N GLY A 348 3.70 -27.00 1.98
CA GLY A 348 2.65 -27.84 2.56
C GLY A 348 3.00 -28.54 3.87
N GLU A 349 4.28 -28.71 4.20
CA GLU A 349 4.66 -29.26 5.51
C GLU A 349 4.63 -28.16 6.57
N ARG A 350 3.45 -28.01 7.19
CA ARG A 350 3.32 -27.29 8.46
C ARG A 350 4.32 -27.88 9.46
N ARG A 351 5.14 -27.02 10.06
CA ARG A 351 5.90 -27.35 11.26
C ARG A 351 4.93 -27.79 12.35
N GLY A 352 4.94 -29.09 12.62
CA GLY A 352 4.33 -29.73 13.77
C GLY A 352 5.22 -30.92 14.13
N ASP A 353 6.07 -30.68 15.10
CA ASP A 353 6.77 -31.62 15.97
C ASP A 353 7.94 -32.45 15.41
N GLY A 354 9.12 -32.05 15.90
CA GLY A 354 10.27 -32.92 16.02
C GLY A 354 10.11 -33.92 17.16
N ALA A 355 10.88 -35.01 17.04
CA ALA A 355 11.16 -36.05 18.03
C ALA A 355 10.02 -37.04 18.37
N ALA A 356 10.24 -38.29 17.94
CA ALA A 356 9.79 -39.53 18.56
C ALA A 356 8.27 -39.71 18.85
N ALA A 357 7.55 -40.26 17.87
CA ALA A 357 6.47 -41.20 18.17
C ALA A 357 6.57 -42.39 17.21
N VAL A 358 7.05 -43.53 17.71
CA VAL A 358 6.74 -44.84 17.13
C VAL A 358 5.27 -45.13 17.45
N GLY A 359 4.39 -44.41 16.77
CA GLY A 359 2.95 -44.65 16.81
C GLY A 359 2.55 -45.70 15.77
N PRO A 360 1.31 -46.23 15.85
CA PRO A 360 0.80 -47.18 14.89
C PRO A 360 0.87 -46.61 13.47
N LEU A 361 0.96 -47.49 12.48
CA LEU A 361 0.92 -47.09 11.07
C LEU A 361 -0.35 -46.25 10.81
N SER A 362 -0.22 -45.18 10.03
CA SER A 362 -1.37 -44.41 9.55
C SER A 362 -2.17 -45.23 8.52
N ALA A 363 -3.41 -44.85 8.24
CA ALA A 363 -4.25 -45.53 7.25
C ALA A 363 -3.65 -45.53 5.82
N ALA A 364 -2.84 -44.53 5.48
CA ALA A 364 -2.11 -44.50 4.21
C ALA A 364 -0.88 -45.44 4.24
N GLU A 365 -0.13 -45.44 5.33
CA GLU A 365 1.03 -46.33 5.53
C GLU A 365 0.62 -47.81 5.56
N ARG A 366 -0.52 -48.16 6.20
CA ARG A 366 -1.08 -49.52 6.19
C ARG A 366 -1.42 -50.00 4.78
N ARG A 367 -2.09 -49.17 3.98
CA ARG A 367 -2.46 -49.53 2.60
C ARG A 367 -1.23 -49.79 1.73
N VAL A 368 -0.19 -48.98 1.88
CA VAL A 368 1.09 -49.19 1.18
C VAL A 368 1.79 -50.46 1.70
N ALA A 369 1.80 -50.68 3.02
CA ALA A 369 2.47 -51.83 3.64
C ALA A 369 1.81 -53.17 3.25
N VAL A 370 0.47 -53.23 3.17
CA VAL A 370 -0.27 -54.43 2.75
C VAL A 370 0.03 -54.76 1.29
N LEU A 371 -0.12 -53.79 0.37
CA LEU A 371 0.16 -54.04 -1.05
C LEU A 371 1.64 -54.42 -1.29
N ALA A 372 2.56 -53.86 -0.51
CA ALA A 372 3.97 -54.21 -0.57
C ALA A 372 4.27 -55.61 0.01
N ALA A 373 3.54 -56.03 1.05
CA ALA A 373 3.61 -57.37 1.61
C ALA A 373 3.03 -58.43 0.66
N ASP A 374 2.01 -58.07 -0.12
CA ASP A 374 1.39 -58.90 -1.16
C ASP A 374 2.25 -58.99 -2.45
N GLY A 375 3.44 -58.39 -2.46
CA GLY A 375 4.42 -58.53 -3.55
C GLY A 375 4.29 -57.52 -4.69
N HIS A 376 3.37 -56.55 -4.62
CA HIS A 376 3.25 -55.49 -5.64
C HIS A 376 4.53 -54.65 -5.68
N THR A 377 4.94 -54.19 -6.86
CA THR A 377 6.07 -53.26 -7.04
C THR A 377 5.69 -51.83 -6.65
N ASN A 378 6.68 -50.96 -6.41
CA ASN A 378 6.42 -49.55 -6.08
C ASN A 378 5.60 -48.83 -7.19
N LYS A 379 5.78 -49.25 -8.44
CA LYS A 379 5.03 -48.74 -9.60
C LYS A 379 3.58 -49.19 -9.57
N GLU A 380 3.31 -50.47 -9.32
CA GLU A 380 1.94 -51.01 -9.21
C GLU A 380 1.19 -50.41 -8.02
N ILE A 381 1.85 -50.28 -6.86
CA ILE A 381 1.27 -49.64 -5.68
C ILE A 381 0.89 -48.18 -5.98
N SER A 382 1.74 -47.46 -6.73
CA SER A 382 1.44 -46.08 -7.11
C SER A 382 0.19 -45.99 -8.00
N HIS A 383 -0.02 -46.96 -8.90
CA HIS A 383 -1.23 -47.03 -9.71
C HIS A 383 -2.47 -47.41 -8.87
N CYS A 384 -2.36 -48.41 -8.00
CA CYS A 384 -3.47 -48.84 -7.13
C CYS A 384 -3.95 -47.74 -6.18
N LEU A 385 -3.04 -46.92 -5.67
CA LEU A 385 -3.35 -45.83 -4.72
C LEU A 385 -3.53 -44.47 -5.39
N ARG A 386 -3.47 -44.41 -6.74
CA ARG A 386 -3.52 -43.16 -7.53
C ARG A 386 -2.54 -42.10 -7.02
N GLY A 387 -1.31 -42.53 -6.70
CA GLY A 387 -0.22 -41.69 -6.19
C GLY A 387 1.02 -41.76 -7.08
N THR A 388 2.14 -41.15 -6.62
CA THR A 388 3.43 -41.22 -7.33
C THR A 388 4.35 -42.28 -6.73
N VAL A 389 5.28 -42.82 -7.53
CA VAL A 389 6.29 -43.80 -7.05
C VAL A 389 7.11 -43.24 -5.89
N SER A 390 7.50 -41.96 -5.96
CA SER A 390 8.24 -41.28 -4.90
C SER A 390 7.46 -41.21 -3.57
N THR A 391 6.14 -40.99 -3.64
CA THR A 391 5.27 -41.01 -2.46
C THR A 391 5.21 -42.41 -1.83
N VAL A 392 5.16 -43.46 -2.66
CA VAL A 392 5.20 -44.86 -2.19
C VAL A 392 6.52 -45.19 -1.50
N GLU A 393 7.65 -44.76 -2.08
CA GLU A 393 8.99 -44.96 -1.50
C GLU A 393 9.16 -44.25 -0.15
N GLN A 394 8.65 -43.03 -0.04
CA GLN A 394 8.63 -42.28 1.21
C GLN A 394 7.77 -42.97 2.28
N HIS A 395 6.59 -43.47 1.90
CA HIS A 395 5.75 -44.25 2.81
C HIS A 395 6.43 -45.55 3.23
N LEU A 396 7.07 -46.29 2.33
CA LEU A 396 7.82 -47.51 2.66
C LEU A 396 8.99 -47.24 3.60
N THR A 397 9.73 -46.15 3.40
CA THR A 397 10.82 -45.74 4.30
C THR A 397 10.31 -45.48 5.72
N ARG A 398 9.14 -44.85 5.86
CA ARG A 398 8.49 -44.61 7.15
C ARG A 398 7.94 -45.90 7.76
N VAL A 399 7.33 -46.78 6.95
CA VAL A 399 6.84 -48.10 7.37
C VAL A 399 7.98 -48.98 7.88
N TYR A 400 9.11 -49.03 7.18
CA TYR A 400 10.30 -49.80 7.58
C TYR A 400 10.84 -49.34 8.92
N ARG A 401 10.93 -48.01 9.10
CA ARG A 401 11.36 -47.42 10.36
C ARG A 401 10.37 -47.70 11.50
N LYS A 402 9.06 -47.64 11.25
CA LYS A 402 8.01 -47.87 12.27
C LYS A 402 7.86 -49.33 12.66
N LEU A 403 7.97 -50.25 11.69
CA LEU A 403 7.87 -51.70 11.92
C LEU A 403 9.22 -52.35 12.29
N GLY A 404 10.32 -51.58 12.31
CA GLY A 404 11.66 -52.09 12.62
C GLY A 404 12.22 -53.04 11.57
N VAL A 405 11.79 -52.90 10.31
CA VAL A 405 12.09 -53.82 9.22
C VAL A 405 13.20 -53.26 8.33
N ARG A 406 14.15 -54.10 7.92
CA ARG A 406 15.28 -53.70 7.05
C ARG A 406 15.10 -54.06 5.57
N ALA A 407 14.23 -55.02 5.25
CA ALA A 407 14.04 -55.49 3.88
C ALA A 407 12.57 -55.78 3.56
N ARG A 408 12.20 -55.64 2.28
CA ARG A 408 10.82 -55.80 1.81
C ARG A 408 10.22 -57.18 2.13
N ARG A 409 11.04 -58.23 2.08
CA ARG A 409 10.66 -59.62 2.40
C ARG A 409 10.15 -59.81 3.83
N ASP A 410 10.53 -58.93 4.75
CA ASP A 410 10.19 -59.01 6.16
C ASP A 410 8.91 -58.21 6.50
N LEU A 411 8.30 -57.52 5.52
CA LEU A 411 7.05 -56.77 5.69
C LEU A 411 5.86 -57.67 6.02
N ALA A 412 5.72 -58.82 5.33
CA ALA A 412 4.57 -59.70 5.51
C ALA A 412 4.48 -60.24 6.95
N SER A 413 5.61 -60.66 7.51
CA SER A 413 5.71 -61.13 8.90
C SER A 413 5.63 -59.99 9.92
N ALA A 414 6.06 -58.77 9.58
CA ALA A 414 5.91 -57.60 10.45
C ALA A 414 4.47 -57.06 10.50
N CYS A 415 3.76 -57.02 9.37
CA CYS A 415 2.36 -56.62 9.31
C CYS A 415 1.45 -57.60 10.06
N ALA A 416 1.73 -58.91 10.01
CA ALA A 416 1.01 -59.92 10.77
C ALA A 416 1.18 -59.75 12.30
N ARG A 417 2.39 -59.37 12.76
CA ARG A 417 2.66 -59.08 14.17
C ARG A 417 2.01 -57.79 14.65
N ASP A 418 2.02 -56.73 13.84
CA ASP A 418 1.35 -55.46 14.15
C ASP A 418 -0.18 -55.61 14.23
N ALA A 419 -0.78 -56.41 13.33
CA ALA A 419 -2.20 -56.73 13.37
C ALA A 419 -2.60 -57.54 14.62
N ALA A 420 -1.77 -58.51 15.03
CA ALA A 420 -1.98 -59.28 16.26
C ALA A 420 -1.86 -58.42 17.52
N GLN A 421 -0.92 -57.47 17.56
CA GLN A 421 -0.75 -56.51 18.66
C GLN A 421 -1.91 -55.51 18.74
N GLN A 422 -2.47 -55.08 17.61
CA GLN A 422 -3.65 -54.20 17.57
C GLN A 422 -4.95 -54.93 17.98
N MET A 423 -5.10 -56.22 17.67
CA MET A 423 -6.22 -57.04 18.14
C MET A 423 -6.15 -57.37 19.63
N ALA A 424 -4.96 -57.54 20.20
CA ALA A 424 -4.76 -57.71 21.65
C ALA A 424 -5.00 -56.41 22.45
N ALA A 425 -4.97 -55.25 21.80
CA ALA A 425 -5.15 -53.93 22.41
C ALA A 425 -6.60 -53.38 22.32
N ALA A 426 -7.55 -54.13 21.75
CA ALA A 426 -8.95 -53.71 21.67
C ALA A 426 -9.71 -54.03 22.99
N PRO A 427 -10.46 -53.08 23.58
CA PRO A 427 -11.21 -53.34 24.82
C PRO A 427 -12.40 -54.29 24.57
N ALA A 428 -12.64 -55.20 25.52
CA ALA A 428 -13.73 -56.19 25.46
C ALA A 428 -15.12 -55.53 25.33
N PRO A 429 -16.08 -56.16 24.60
CA PRO A 429 -17.41 -55.59 24.42
C PRO A 429 -18.20 -55.54 25.75
N PRO A 430 -19.03 -54.50 25.98
CA PRO A 430 -19.77 -54.35 27.23
C PRO A 430 -20.88 -55.39 27.36
N ARG A 431 -21.06 -55.94 28.58
CA ARG A 431 -22.17 -56.84 28.94
C ARG A 431 -23.51 -56.08 28.92
N PRO A 432 -24.64 -56.74 28.55
CA PRO A 432 -25.94 -56.08 28.51
C PRO A 432 -26.42 -55.68 29.91
N ALA A 433 -26.87 -54.43 30.04
CA ALA A 433 -27.36 -53.85 31.28
C ALA A 433 -28.74 -54.43 31.66
N ARG A 434 -28.90 -54.77 32.95
CA ARG A 434 -30.18 -55.15 33.56
C ARG A 434 -31.09 -53.93 33.69
N ASP A 435 -32.36 -54.13 33.38
CA ASP A 435 -33.47 -53.20 33.59
C ASP A 435 -33.43 -52.52 34.96
N ARG A 436 -33.51 -51.19 34.95
CA ARG A 436 -33.98 -50.40 36.09
C ARG A 436 -35.13 -49.52 35.64
N ALA A 437 -36.29 -49.85 36.21
CA ALA A 437 -37.56 -49.18 36.04
C ALA A 437 -37.50 -47.67 36.31
N ILE A 438 -38.23 -46.92 35.48
CA ILE A 438 -38.56 -45.51 35.69
C ILE A 438 -39.87 -45.47 36.49
N PRO A 439 -39.94 -44.76 37.63
CA PRO A 439 -41.20 -44.54 38.33
C PRO A 439 -42.04 -43.46 37.63
N ALA A 440 -43.35 -43.69 37.63
CA ALA A 440 -44.35 -42.86 37.01
C ALA A 440 -44.68 -41.59 37.81
N ASP A 441 -45.24 -40.65 37.05
CA ASP A 441 -46.19 -39.61 37.44
C ASP A 441 -45.61 -38.27 37.94
N VAL A 442 -45.93 -37.17 37.24
CA VAL A 442 -47.16 -36.39 37.51
C VAL A 442 -47.54 -35.61 36.24
N SER A 443 -48.79 -35.77 35.85
CA SER A 443 -49.49 -35.05 34.78
C SER A 443 -50.10 -33.73 35.25
N GLY A 444 -50.29 -32.78 34.33
CA GLY A 444 -51.21 -31.64 34.42
C GLY A 444 -50.57 -30.33 33.96
N SER A 445 -51.21 -29.47 33.15
CA SER A 445 -52.53 -29.44 32.52
C SER A 445 -52.52 -28.37 31.41
N ALA A 446 -53.55 -28.40 30.57
CA ALA A 446 -53.88 -27.54 29.42
C ALA A 446 -53.58 -26.03 29.60
N VAL A 447 -53.24 -25.28 28.54
CA VAL A 447 -54.09 -24.75 27.44
C VAL A 447 -53.20 -24.33 26.28
#